data_AF-A0A9K3H2J0-F1
#
_entry.id   AF-A0A9K3H2J0-F1
#
_cell.length_a   1.000
_cell.length_b   1.000
_cell.length_c   1.000
_cell.angle_alpha   90.00
_cell.angle_beta   90.00
_cell.angle_gamma   90.00
#
_symmetry.space_group_name_H-M   'P 1'
#
loop_
_entity.id
_entity.type
_entity.pdbx_description
1 polymer ?
#
loop_
_entity_poly.entity_id
_entity_poly.type
_entity_poly.pdbx_seq_one_letter_code
_entity_poly.pdbx_strand_id
1 'polypeptide(L)'
;MSVPIFGAIVKTCTKLQRLSVSGLLTDLAFEYIGKYAKNLETLSVAFVGDSDLGMEYVMRGCPKLKRVEIRDCPFGDSALLSGLTQYESMRSLWMSDCNVTMDGCKKLAEEMSRLNVEVIKDEGGDDRLANKVYVYRTVAGPRMDAPPFVVTL
;
A
#
# COMPACT_ATOMS: atom_id res chain seq x y z
N MET A 1 -10.08 -18.33 -11.14
CA MET A 1 -9.25 -19.38 -10.49
C MET A 1 -7.78 -19.15 -10.84
N SER A 2 -7.04 -18.38 -10.03
CA SER A 2 -5.62 -18.03 -10.22
C SER A 2 -4.76 -18.25 -8.96
N VAL A 3 -5.41 -18.58 -7.84
CA VAL A 3 -4.82 -18.87 -6.52
C VAL A 3 -3.67 -19.91 -6.53
N PRO A 4 -3.67 -20.97 -7.37
CA PRO A 4 -2.67 -22.04 -7.25
C PRO A 4 -1.23 -21.60 -7.47
N ILE A 5 -0.97 -20.71 -8.43
CA ILE A 5 0.40 -20.40 -8.88
C ILE A 5 1.09 -19.47 -7.90
N PHE A 6 0.45 -18.35 -7.55
CA PHE A 6 1.06 -17.37 -6.63
C PHE A 6 1.21 -17.95 -5.23
N GLY A 7 0.22 -18.71 -4.76
CA GLY A 7 0.31 -19.45 -3.50
C GLY A 7 1.50 -20.41 -3.47
N ALA A 8 1.78 -21.11 -4.59
CA ALA A 8 2.94 -22.00 -4.69
C ALA A 8 4.27 -21.25 -4.67
N ILE A 9 4.38 -20.11 -5.36
CA ILE A 9 5.60 -19.28 -5.37
C ILE A 9 5.95 -18.83 -3.96
N VAL A 10 5.00 -18.21 -3.24
CA VAL A 10 5.30 -17.67 -1.89
C VAL A 10 5.53 -18.77 -0.85
N LYS A 11 4.99 -19.97 -1.05
CA LYS A 11 5.25 -21.14 -0.20
C LYS A 11 6.64 -21.74 -0.43
N THR A 12 7.10 -21.79 -1.67
CA THR A 12 8.33 -22.51 -2.04
C THR A 12 9.55 -21.59 -2.04
N CYS A 13 9.41 -20.34 -2.49
CA CYS A 13 10.48 -19.36 -2.54
C CYS A 13 10.65 -18.66 -1.18
N THR A 14 11.13 -19.38 -0.17
CA THR A 14 11.25 -18.86 1.22
C THR A 14 12.21 -17.68 1.37
N LYS A 15 13.09 -17.43 0.39
CA LYS A 15 14.00 -16.28 0.32
C LYS A 15 13.49 -15.13 -0.54
N LEU A 16 12.24 -15.17 -1.00
CA LEU A 16 11.67 -14.13 -1.86
C LEU A 16 11.63 -12.77 -1.14
N GLN A 17 12.32 -11.79 -1.70
CA GLN A 17 12.36 -10.41 -1.19
C GLN A 17 11.57 -9.41 -2.03
N ARG A 18 11.33 -9.72 -3.30
CA ARG A 18 10.61 -8.83 -4.21
C ARG A 18 9.57 -9.63 -5.00
N LEU A 19 8.35 -9.12 -5.03
CA LEU A 19 7.24 -9.72 -5.75
C LEU A 19 6.48 -8.62 -6.48
N SER A 20 6.21 -8.84 -7.77
CA SER A 20 5.30 -8.01 -8.54
C SER A 20 4.22 -8.91 -9.13
N VAL A 21 2.95 -8.53 -8.98
CA VAL A 21 1.82 -9.31 -9.45
C VAL A 21 0.78 -8.43 -10.13
N SER A 22 0.13 -8.98 -11.14
CA SER A 22 -1.00 -8.36 -11.83
C SER A 22 -1.95 -9.43 -12.38
N GLY A 23 -3.13 -9.00 -12.84
CA GLY A 23 -4.15 -9.87 -13.42
C GLY A 23 -5.21 -10.29 -12.40
N LEU A 24 -5.96 -11.35 -12.69
CA LEU A 24 -7.14 -11.73 -11.90
C LEU A 24 -6.77 -12.40 -10.56
N LEU A 25 -6.25 -11.67 -9.56
CA LEU A 25 -6.00 -12.18 -8.21
C LEU A 25 -7.06 -11.69 -7.23
N THR A 26 -7.50 -12.60 -6.36
CA THR A 26 -8.47 -12.33 -5.29
C THR A 26 -7.75 -12.11 -3.96
N ASP A 27 -8.46 -11.68 -2.93
CA ASP A 27 -7.92 -11.48 -1.57
C ASP A 27 -7.25 -12.74 -1.00
N LEU A 28 -7.69 -13.92 -1.44
CA LEU A 28 -7.07 -15.19 -1.07
C LEU A 28 -5.59 -15.26 -1.48
N ALA A 29 -5.21 -14.73 -2.64
CA ALA A 29 -3.80 -14.70 -3.05
C ALA A 29 -2.95 -13.87 -2.07
N PHE A 30 -3.51 -12.79 -1.55
CA PHE A 30 -2.86 -11.94 -0.56
C PHE A 30 -2.81 -12.58 0.83
N GLU A 31 -3.81 -13.37 1.21
CA GLU A 31 -3.74 -14.22 2.41
C GLU A 31 -2.52 -15.16 2.32
N TYR A 32 -2.30 -15.81 1.17
CA TYR A 32 -1.12 -16.63 0.93
C TYR A 32 0.18 -15.81 1.03
N ILE A 33 0.24 -14.61 0.44
CA ILE A 33 1.40 -13.72 0.55
C ILE A 33 1.69 -13.41 2.02
N GLY A 34 0.70 -12.91 2.75
CA GLY A 34 0.82 -12.61 4.18
C GLY A 34 1.23 -13.83 5.01
N LYS A 35 0.73 -15.01 4.68
CA LYS A 35 1.05 -16.24 5.41
C LYS A 35 2.46 -16.76 5.17
N TYR A 36 2.98 -16.68 3.93
CA TYR A 36 4.22 -17.39 3.56
C TYR A 36 5.39 -16.48 3.18
N ALA A 37 5.16 -15.28 2.63
CA ALA A 37 6.22 -14.39 2.13
C ALA A 37 6.90 -13.57 3.26
N LYS A 38 7.47 -14.27 4.26
CA LYS A 38 8.02 -13.63 5.47
C LYS A 38 9.28 -12.79 5.25
N ASN A 39 9.95 -12.98 4.12
CA ASN A 39 11.13 -12.22 3.73
C ASN A 39 10.84 -11.12 2.71
N LEU A 40 9.57 -10.87 2.39
CA LEU A 40 9.20 -9.89 1.38
C LEU A 40 9.51 -8.46 1.85
N GLU A 41 10.26 -7.73 1.03
CA GLU A 41 10.69 -6.35 1.28
C GLU A 41 10.05 -5.37 0.30
N THR A 42 9.76 -5.79 -0.94
CA THR A 42 9.10 -4.96 -1.95
C THR A 42 7.95 -5.73 -2.58
N LEU A 43 6.75 -5.14 -2.52
CA LEU A 43 5.55 -5.62 -3.19
C LEU A 43 5.07 -4.58 -4.18
N SER A 44 4.78 -4.99 -5.41
CA SER A 44 4.16 -4.14 -6.43
C SER A 44 2.95 -4.86 -7.02
N VAL A 45 1.77 -4.24 -6.98
CA VAL A 45 0.52 -4.86 -7.42
C VAL A 45 -0.29 -3.95 -8.34
N ALA A 46 -0.94 -4.54 -9.35
CA ALA A 46 -1.84 -3.81 -10.24
C ALA A 46 -3.02 -4.66 -10.73
N PHE A 47 -4.23 -4.08 -10.76
CA PHE A 47 -5.46 -4.75 -11.25
C PHE A 47 -5.84 -6.02 -10.48
N VAL A 48 -5.67 -6.03 -9.15
CA VAL A 48 -5.80 -7.22 -8.29
C VAL A 48 -6.55 -6.90 -6.99
N GLY A 49 -7.04 -7.93 -6.31
CA GLY A 49 -7.75 -7.82 -5.03
C GLY A 49 -9.26 -7.67 -5.21
N ASP A 50 -10.00 -7.99 -4.15
CA ASP A 50 -11.45 -7.84 -4.10
C ASP A 50 -11.87 -6.80 -3.04
N SER A 51 -11.10 -6.67 -1.96
CA SER A 51 -11.38 -5.74 -0.85
C SER A 51 -10.13 -5.36 -0.06
N ASP A 52 -10.29 -4.47 0.92
CA ASP A 52 -9.23 -4.07 1.85
C ASP A 52 -8.54 -5.25 2.56
N LEU A 53 -9.24 -6.37 2.75
CA LEU A 53 -8.71 -7.57 3.41
C LEU A 53 -7.43 -8.08 2.75
N GLY A 54 -7.33 -7.97 1.42
CA GLY A 54 -6.14 -8.36 0.69
C GLY A 54 -4.90 -7.66 1.25
N MET A 55 -4.95 -6.34 1.40
CA MET A 55 -3.80 -5.61 1.93
C MET A 55 -3.62 -5.74 3.43
N GLU A 56 -4.70 -5.92 4.19
CA GLU A 56 -4.59 -6.25 5.62
C GLU A 56 -3.78 -7.53 5.87
N TYR A 57 -3.99 -8.59 5.07
CA TYR A 57 -3.22 -9.83 5.18
C TYR A 57 -1.73 -9.60 4.94
N VAL A 58 -1.39 -8.84 3.90
CA VAL A 58 0.00 -8.54 3.55
C VAL A 58 0.66 -7.72 4.64
N MET A 59 0.03 -6.62 5.05
CA MET A 59 0.56 -5.77 6.11
C MET A 59 0.77 -6.62 7.37
N ARG A 60 -0.24 -7.32 7.88
CA ARG A 60 -0.06 -8.10 9.13
C ARG A 60 0.94 -9.26 8.98
N GLY A 61 1.10 -9.79 7.77
CA GLY A 61 1.83 -11.03 7.52
C GLY A 61 3.30 -10.89 7.12
N CYS A 62 3.70 -9.75 6.57
CA CYS A 62 5.02 -9.53 5.94
C CYS A 62 5.88 -8.51 6.72
N PRO A 63 6.53 -8.93 7.83
CA PRO A 63 7.20 -8.01 8.76
C PRO A 63 8.45 -7.29 8.22
N LYS A 64 8.95 -7.72 7.05
CA LYS A 64 10.14 -7.13 6.42
C LYS A 64 9.82 -6.13 5.33
N LEU A 65 8.54 -5.83 5.09
CA LEU A 65 8.14 -4.89 4.06
C LEU A 65 8.84 -3.53 4.23
N LYS A 66 9.32 -3.01 3.12
CA LYS A 66 9.94 -1.69 3.00
C LYS A 66 9.25 -0.84 1.96
N ARG A 67 8.78 -1.41 0.86
CA ARG A 67 8.11 -0.68 -0.20
C ARG A 67 6.88 -1.44 -0.67
N VAL A 68 5.77 -0.73 -0.76
CA VAL A 68 4.53 -1.24 -1.33
C VAL A 68 4.07 -0.26 -2.39
N GLU A 69 3.78 -0.76 -3.58
CA GLU A 69 3.27 0.01 -4.71
C GLU A 69 1.99 -0.64 -5.20
N ILE A 70 0.89 0.11 -5.22
CA ILE A 70 -0.45 -0.37 -5.55
C ILE A 70 -1.03 0.53 -6.63
N ARG A 71 -1.57 -0.08 -7.69
CA ARG A 71 -2.26 0.64 -8.77
C ARG A 71 -3.56 -0.04 -9.18
N ASP A 72 -4.62 0.69 -9.46
CA ASP A 72 -5.85 0.13 -10.05
C ASP A 72 -6.41 -1.05 -9.23
N CYS A 73 -6.44 -0.94 -7.91
CA CYS A 73 -6.89 -2.00 -6.99
C CYS A 73 -8.02 -1.48 -6.09
N PRO A 74 -8.99 -2.33 -5.69
CA PRO A 74 -10.14 -1.93 -4.87
C PRO A 74 -9.78 -1.79 -3.37
N PHE A 75 -8.59 -1.27 -3.08
CA PHE A 75 -8.09 -1.01 -1.73
C PHE A 75 -8.35 0.46 -1.37
N GLY A 76 -8.90 0.70 -0.19
CA GLY A 76 -9.23 2.00 0.36
C GLY A 76 -8.66 2.22 1.76
N ASP A 77 -9.43 2.88 2.60
CA ASP A 77 -8.93 3.42 3.87
C ASP A 77 -8.51 2.33 4.87
N SER A 78 -9.22 1.20 4.94
CA SER A 78 -8.84 0.13 5.87
C SER A 78 -7.53 -0.53 5.44
N ALA A 79 -7.32 -0.70 4.13
CA ALA A 79 -6.04 -1.14 3.60
C ALA A 79 -4.90 -0.16 3.91
N LEU A 80 -5.12 1.14 3.72
CA LEU A 80 -4.16 2.19 4.07
C LEU A 80 -3.81 2.17 5.57
N LEU A 81 -4.82 2.11 6.44
CA LEU A 81 -4.64 2.15 7.90
C LEU A 81 -4.11 0.84 8.48
N SER A 82 -4.20 -0.28 7.75
CA SER A 82 -3.64 -1.56 8.19
C SER A 82 -2.11 -1.53 8.37
N GLY A 83 -1.43 -0.55 7.77
CA GLY A 83 0.02 -0.34 7.89
C GLY A 83 0.48 0.40 9.15
N LEU A 84 -0.43 0.88 10.03
CA LEU A 84 -0.08 1.70 11.21
C LEU A 84 1.06 1.13 12.05
N THR A 85 1.09 -0.19 12.27
CA THR A 85 2.12 -0.87 13.06
C THR A 85 3.45 -1.06 12.34
N GLN A 86 3.54 -0.75 11.04
CA GLN A 86 4.69 -1.03 10.18
C GLN A 86 5.30 0.19 9.53
N TYR A 87 4.55 1.28 9.36
CA TYR A 87 5.01 2.44 8.60
C TYR A 87 6.34 3.01 9.12
N GLU A 88 6.60 2.97 10.43
CA GLU A 88 7.90 3.41 10.98
C GLU A 88 9.09 2.56 10.51
N SER A 89 8.85 1.29 10.18
CA SER A 89 9.86 0.35 9.67
C SER A 89 9.93 0.33 8.14
N MET A 90 8.86 0.74 7.47
CA MET A 90 8.76 0.83 6.02
C MET A 90 9.49 2.07 5.50
N ARG A 91 9.86 2.04 4.23
CA ARG A 91 10.43 3.19 3.52
C ARG A 91 9.33 4.02 2.89
N SER A 92 8.39 3.38 2.19
CA SER A 92 7.29 4.08 1.53
C SER A 92 6.14 3.17 1.15
N LEU A 93 4.97 3.77 0.96
CA LEU A 93 3.79 3.20 0.34
C LEU A 93 3.30 4.16 -0.75
N TRP A 94 3.04 3.60 -1.94
CA TRP A 94 2.40 4.28 -3.06
C TRP A 94 1.07 3.61 -3.36
N MET A 95 0.01 4.39 -3.45
CA MET A 95 -1.30 3.96 -3.94
C MET A 95 -1.78 4.92 -5.02
N SER A 96 -2.26 4.40 -6.14
CA SER A 96 -2.84 5.22 -7.21
C SER A 96 -4.02 4.51 -7.85
N ASP A 97 -5.06 5.27 -8.22
CA ASP A 97 -6.29 4.71 -8.81
C ASP A 97 -6.88 3.61 -7.91
N CYS A 98 -6.94 3.94 -6.61
CA CYS A 98 -7.44 3.12 -5.52
C CYS A 98 -8.65 3.81 -4.86
N ASN A 99 -9.32 3.12 -3.94
CA ASN A 99 -10.51 3.62 -3.24
C ASN A 99 -10.16 4.41 -1.95
N VAL A 100 -8.97 5.00 -1.90
CA VAL A 100 -8.50 5.75 -0.73
C VAL A 100 -9.16 7.13 -0.71
N THR A 101 -9.67 7.53 0.45
CA THR A 101 -10.32 8.82 0.64
C THR A 101 -9.36 9.85 1.23
N MET A 102 -9.69 11.12 1.04
CA MET A 102 -8.98 12.21 1.72
C MET A 102 -9.07 12.10 3.25
N ASP A 103 -10.18 11.58 3.79
CA ASP A 103 -10.35 11.44 5.24
C ASP A 103 -9.51 10.27 5.80
N GLY A 104 -9.38 9.17 5.04
CA GLY A 104 -8.43 8.11 5.36
C GLY A 104 -6.98 8.62 5.42
N CYS A 105 -6.59 9.48 4.47
CA CYS A 105 -5.27 10.10 4.46
C CYS A 105 -5.03 11.03 5.65
N LYS A 106 -6.01 11.89 5.99
CA LYS A 106 -5.92 12.77 7.18
C LYS A 106 -5.80 11.95 8.46
N LYS A 107 -6.61 10.91 8.60
CA LYS A 107 -6.56 10.02 9.76
C LYS A 107 -5.18 9.37 9.91
N LEU A 108 -4.57 8.91 8.81
CA LEU A 108 -3.22 8.37 8.85
C LEU A 108 -2.19 9.43 9.33
N ALA A 109 -2.28 10.66 8.82
CA ALA A 109 -1.39 11.75 9.22
C ALA A 109 -1.57 12.12 10.71
N GLU A 110 -2.80 12.14 11.21
CA GLU A 110 -3.14 12.39 12.62
C GLU A 110 -2.56 11.30 13.54
N GLU A 111 -2.65 10.03 13.15
CA GLU A 111 -2.13 8.92 13.96
C GLU A 111 -0.59 8.80 13.89
N MET A 112 0.04 9.25 12.79
CA MET A 112 1.46 8.98 12.51
C MET A 112 2.26 10.23 12.12
N SER A 113 2.54 11.09 13.10
CA SER A 113 3.27 12.37 12.93
C SER A 113 4.69 12.31 12.32
N ARG A 114 5.27 11.11 12.17
CA ARG A 114 6.59 10.89 11.54
C ARG A 114 6.50 10.49 10.07
N LEU A 115 5.30 10.48 9.51
CA LEU A 115 5.06 10.24 8.09
C LEU A 115 4.75 11.55 7.41
N ASN A 116 5.24 11.71 6.19
CA ASN A 116 4.60 12.62 5.25
C ASN A 116 3.56 11.81 4.48
N VAL A 117 2.30 12.27 4.50
CA VAL A 117 1.22 11.72 3.70
C VAL A 117 0.95 12.71 2.57
N GLU A 118 1.50 12.45 1.38
CA GLU A 118 1.34 13.33 0.22
C GLU A 118 0.22 12.82 -0.69
N VAL A 119 -0.82 13.62 -0.84
CA VAL A 119 -1.87 13.40 -1.85
C VAL A 119 -1.53 14.19 -3.10
N ILE A 120 -1.41 13.51 -4.23
CA ILE A 120 -1.08 14.10 -5.53
C ILE A 120 -2.38 14.16 -6.35
N LYS A 121 -2.89 15.37 -6.54
CA LYS A 121 -4.17 15.61 -7.21
C LYS A 121 -4.00 15.64 -8.73
N ASP A 122 -4.99 15.08 -9.42
CA ASP A 122 -5.16 15.27 -10.86
C ASP A 122 -6.10 16.43 -11.14
N GLU A 123 -5.89 17.10 -12.28
CA GLU A 123 -6.80 18.18 -12.72
C GLU A 123 -8.21 17.60 -12.94
N GLY A 124 -9.20 18.20 -12.27
CA GLY A 124 -10.61 17.77 -12.37
C GLY A 124 -10.94 16.46 -11.63
N GLY A 125 -10.04 15.94 -10.78
CA GLY A 125 -10.31 14.79 -9.93
C GLY A 125 -11.35 15.05 -8.85
N ASP A 126 -11.93 13.99 -8.27
CA ASP A 126 -12.82 14.10 -7.12
C ASP A 126 -12.02 14.47 -5.87
N ASP A 127 -12.28 15.67 -5.33
CA ASP A 127 -11.63 16.18 -4.12
C ASP A 127 -11.89 15.34 -2.85
N ARG A 128 -12.84 14.39 -2.89
CA ARG A 128 -13.10 13.44 -1.80
C ARG A 128 -12.16 12.24 -1.84
N LEU A 129 -11.67 11.88 -3.03
CA LEU A 129 -10.78 10.76 -3.23
C LEU A 129 -9.33 11.23 -3.27
N ALA A 130 -8.43 10.36 -2.83
CA ALA A 130 -7.01 10.57 -2.93
C ALA A 130 -6.47 9.75 -4.12
N ASN A 131 -6.59 10.32 -5.33
CA ASN A 131 -6.23 9.64 -6.59
C ASN A 131 -4.85 8.99 -6.55
N LYS A 132 -3.88 9.69 -5.96
CA LYS A 132 -2.51 9.22 -5.76
C LYS A 132 -2.07 9.61 -4.36
N VAL A 133 -1.60 8.64 -3.60
CA VAL A 133 -1.10 8.83 -2.24
C VAL A 133 0.31 8.27 -2.15
N TYR A 134 1.23 9.10 -1.68
CA TYR A 134 2.58 8.71 -1.34
C TYR A 134 2.84 8.93 0.13
N VAL A 135 2.98 7.83 0.87
CA VAL A 135 3.30 7.82 2.30
C VAL A 135 4.76 7.45 2.46
N TYR A 136 5.53 8.24 3.19
CA TYR A 136 6.91 7.89 3.52
C TYR A 136 7.30 8.43 4.89
N ARG A 137 8.10 7.63 5.62
CA ARG A 137 8.65 8.07 6.90
C ARG A 137 9.74 9.12 6.67
N THR A 138 9.80 10.10 7.56
CA THR A 138 10.80 11.17 7.50
C THR A 138 11.21 11.62 8.90
N VAL A 139 12.45 12.10 9.02
CA VAL A 139 12.93 12.84 10.21
C VAL A 139 13.04 14.34 9.93
N ALA A 140 12.86 14.76 8.68
CA ALA A 140 12.93 16.15 8.25
C ALA A 140 11.57 16.86 8.30
N GLY A 141 10.47 16.11 8.47
CA GLY A 141 9.10 16.62 8.34
C GLY A 141 8.71 16.87 6.88
N PRO A 142 7.67 17.70 6.64
CA PRO A 142 7.19 18.07 5.31
C PRO A 142 8.26 18.70 4.43
N ARG A 143 8.24 18.41 3.13
CA ARG A 143 9.15 19.01 2.15
C ARG A 143 8.69 20.41 1.72
N MET A 144 9.64 21.28 1.41
CA MET A 144 9.38 22.70 1.08
C MET A 144 9.21 22.96 -0.42
N ASP A 145 9.39 21.95 -1.26
CA ASP A 145 9.39 22.03 -2.72
C ASP A 145 8.16 21.33 -3.35
N ALA A 146 7.08 21.18 -2.57
CA ALA A 146 5.84 20.59 -3.07
C ALA A 146 5.23 21.48 -4.16
N PRO A 147 4.97 20.94 -5.38
CA PRO A 147 4.26 21.69 -6.39
C PRO A 147 2.78 21.86 -5.99
N PRO A 148 2.04 22.80 -6.59
CA PRO A 148 0.69 23.17 -6.15
C PRO A 148 -0.35 22.04 -6.15
N PHE A 149 -0.13 20.99 -6.95
CA PHE A 149 -1.00 19.82 -7.03
C PHE A 149 -0.70 18.74 -5.99
N VAL A 150 0.27 18.96 -5.10
CA VAL A 150 0.59 18.06 -3.99
C VAL A 150 0.14 18.69 -2.68
N VAL A 151 -0.67 17.95 -1.94
CA VAL A 151 -1.10 18.29 -0.59
C VAL A 151 -0.39 17.37 0.39
N THR A 152 0.49 17.91 1.24
CA THR A 152 1.07 17.19 2.37
C THR A 152 0.16 17.35 3.58
N LEU A 153 -0.34 16.23 4.11
CA LEU A 153 -1.15 16.15 5.33
C LEU A 153 -0.29 15.88 6.55
#